data_AF-A0A5T0QFG7-F1
#
_entry.id   AF-A0A5T0QFG7-F1
#
_cell.length_a   1.000
_cell.length_b   1.000
_cell.length_c   1.000
_cell.angle_alpha   90.00
_cell.angle_beta   90.00
_cell.angle_gamma   90.00
#
_symmetry.space_group_name_H-M   'P 1'
#
loop_
_entity.id
_entity.type
_entity.pdbx_description
1 polymer ?
#
loop_
_entity_poly.entity_id
_entity_poly.type
_entity_poly.pdbx_seq_one_letter_code
_entity_poly.pdbx_strand_id
1 'polypeptide(L)'
;MQTLTQKTIFLNTEVAISYKTSKQNINSTKNYHADELIENIHYFYDYEQTKGGRQRVIKWTLEGVYMLGFFIKSPKAKEYRKKVAKLLREQTQARFKTLSDENLRLNSLNHHQKIGYKSQLAQQKEKYENKIKALQYDLEKKKELSFKRKLSKEELLELRKILAKDYNMLCFKEWEFEFLAEKIALESTKMTTWDAVVKKLKQSLDYWQNYEEYEEKWRKILRR
;
A
#
# COMPACT_ATOMS: atom_id res chain seq x y z
N MET A 1 21.81 40.32 -20.55
CA MET A 1 22.73 39.17 -20.43
C MET A 1 23.28 38.88 -21.81
N GLN A 2 24.57 39.07 -22.04
CA GLN A 2 25.19 38.78 -23.34
C GLN A 2 25.27 37.26 -23.53
N THR A 3 24.61 36.76 -24.56
CA THR A 3 24.81 35.40 -25.07
C THR A 3 26.21 35.32 -25.66
N LEU A 4 27.17 34.87 -24.86
CA LEU A 4 28.48 34.48 -25.34
C LEU A 4 28.30 33.22 -26.21
N THR A 5 28.15 33.39 -27.52
CA THR A 5 28.36 32.30 -28.48
C THR A 5 29.75 31.75 -28.21
N GLN A 6 29.83 30.59 -27.56
CA GLN A 6 31.11 29.93 -27.31
C GLN A 6 31.72 29.62 -28.67
N LYS A 7 32.78 30.33 -29.03
CA LYS A 7 33.60 30.01 -30.19
C LYS A 7 34.07 28.56 -30.01
N THR A 8 33.55 27.66 -30.84
CA THR A 8 33.80 26.21 -30.76
C THR A 8 35.09 25.80 -31.47
N ILE A 9 35.65 26.69 -32.28
CA ILE A 9 36.79 26.44 -33.15
C ILE A 9 37.83 27.54 -32.97
N PHE A 10 39.08 27.15 -32.71
CA PHE A 10 40.19 28.05 -32.44
C PHE A 10 41.27 27.95 -33.51
N LEU A 11 41.80 29.08 -33.97
CA LEU A 11 42.94 29.09 -34.87
C LEU A 11 44.22 28.75 -34.11
N ASN A 12 45.19 28.15 -34.80
CA ASN A 12 46.49 27.82 -34.22
C ASN A 12 47.21 29.04 -33.59
N THR A 13 46.97 30.21 -34.16
CA THR A 13 47.46 31.50 -33.63
C THR A 13 46.84 31.85 -32.27
N GLU A 14 45.55 31.65 -32.12
CA GLU A 14 44.77 31.96 -30.93
C GLU A 14 45.14 31.01 -29.79
N VAL A 15 45.32 29.72 -30.12
CA VAL A 15 45.79 28.70 -29.16
C VAL A 15 47.21 28.99 -28.68
N ALA A 16 48.10 29.42 -29.58
CA ALA A 16 49.45 29.80 -29.21
C ALA A 16 49.47 31.01 -28.25
N ILE A 17 48.67 32.04 -28.54
CA ILE A 17 48.50 33.22 -27.67
C ILE A 17 47.89 32.81 -26.32
N SER A 18 46.86 31.95 -26.34
CA SER A 18 46.17 31.52 -25.13
C SER A 18 47.12 30.79 -24.19
N TYR A 19 48.04 29.97 -24.68
CA TYR A 19 49.05 29.28 -23.87
C TYR A 19 50.36 30.05 -23.70
N LYS A 20 50.49 31.28 -24.21
CA LYS A 20 51.76 32.05 -24.22
C LYS A 20 52.92 31.22 -24.80
N THR A 21 52.70 30.65 -25.98
CA THR A 21 53.69 29.83 -26.70
C THR A 21 53.73 30.20 -28.19
N SER A 22 54.64 29.61 -28.95
CA SER A 22 54.76 29.83 -30.40
C SER A 22 53.86 28.88 -31.18
N LYS A 23 53.46 29.29 -32.39
CA LYS A 23 52.68 28.42 -33.31
C LYS A 23 53.45 27.14 -33.67
N GLN A 24 54.76 27.25 -33.79
CA GLN A 24 55.67 26.14 -34.03
C GLN A 24 55.58 25.13 -32.90
N ASN A 25 55.58 25.59 -31.65
CA ASN A 25 55.45 24.69 -30.51
C ASN A 25 54.11 23.94 -30.51
N ILE A 26 52.99 24.61 -30.84
CA ILE A 26 51.69 23.92 -30.97
C ILE A 26 51.74 22.82 -32.04
N ASN A 27 52.32 23.11 -33.21
CA ASN A 27 52.45 22.13 -34.30
C ASN A 27 53.35 20.96 -33.91
N SER A 28 54.48 21.24 -33.25
CA SER A 28 55.37 20.20 -32.75
C SER A 28 54.68 19.34 -31.70
N THR A 29 53.97 19.93 -30.74
CA THR A 29 53.18 19.19 -29.74
C THR A 29 52.12 18.30 -30.39
N LYS A 30 51.41 18.80 -31.41
CA LYS A 30 50.45 18.00 -32.19
C LYS A 30 51.11 16.76 -32.79
N ASN A 31 52.30 16.91 -33.36
CA ASN A 31 53.01 15.81 -34.01
C ASN A 31 53.65 14.84 -33.01
N TYR A 32 54.16 15.33 -31.88
CA TYR A 32 54.75 14.50 -30.83
C TYR A 32 53.72 13.68 -30.06
N HIS A 33 52.47 14.15 -29.98
CA HIS A 33 51.37 13.50 -29.29
C HIS A 33 50.26 13.10 -30.29
N ALA A 34 50.65 12.62 -31.47
CA ALA A 34 49.71 12.25 -32.53
C ALA A 34 48.85 11.02 -32.18
N ASP A 35 49.29 10.21 -31.22
CA ASP A 35 48.56 9.10 -30.61
C ASP A 35 47.41 9.57 -29.72
N GLU A 36 47.55 10.72 -29.05
CA GLU A 36 46.50 11.31 -28.19
C GLU A 36 45.68 12.39 -28.91
N LEU A 37 46.28 13.13 -29.85
CA LEU A 37 45.65 14.19 -30.62
C LEU A 37 45.14 13.68 -31.97
N ILE A 38 43.92 13.19 -31.97
CA ILE A 38 43.22 12.62 -33.13
C ILE A 38 42.59 13.71 -34.02
N GLU A 39 42.83 13.62 -35.34
CA GLU A 39 42.18 14.45 -36.38
C GLU A 39 40.65 14.19 -36.41
N ASN A 40 39.86 15.24 -36.61
CA ASN A 40 38.39 15.29 -36.51
C ASN A 40 37.78 15.15 -35.10
N ILE A 41 38.60 14.92 -34.07
CA ILE A 41 38.16 14.99 -32.66
C ILE A 41 38.75 16.24 -31.99
N HIS A 42 40.08 16.37 -32.05
CA HIS A 42 40.82 17.43 -31.36
C HIS A 42 41.19 18.60 -32.28
N TYR A 43 41.44 18.32 -33.56
CA TYR A 43 41.70 19.33 -34.57
C TYR A 43 41.25 18.85 -35.93
N PHE A 44 41.04 19.77 -36.86
CA PHE A 44 40.76 19.47 -38.26
C PHE A 44 41.48 20.48 -39.15
N TYR A 45 41.61 20.16 -40.43
CA TYR A 45 42.20 21.05 -41.41
C TYR A 45 41.10 21.73 -42.24
N ASP A 46 41.31 23.00 -42.53
CA ASP A 46 40.46 23.78 -43.43
C ASP A 46 41.32 24.52 -44.46
N TYR A 47 40.74 24.92 -45.58
CA TYR A 47 41.44 25.68 -46.62
C TYR A 47 41.05 27.15 -46.53
N GLU A 48 42.02 27.99 -46.19
CA GLU A 48 41.83 29.44 -46.12
C GLU A 48 42.70 30.17 -47.15
N GLN A 49 42.23 31.33 -47.60
CA GLN A 49 43.01 32.24 -48.45
C GLN A 49 43.99 33.01 -47.57
N THR A 50 45.28 32.75 -47.73
CA THR A 50 46.34 33.48 -47.02
C THR A 50 47.11 34.36 -48.00
N LYS A 51 48.05 35.18 -47.51
CA LYS A 51 48.91 36.04 -48.34
C LYS A 51 49.73 35.28 -49.40
N GLY A 52 49.84 33.95 -49.28
CA GLY A 52 50.51 33.06 -50.24
C GLY A 52 49.57 32.18 -51.05
N GLY A 53 48.27 32.53 -51.16
CA GLY A 53 47.25 31.75 -51.86
C GLY A 53 46.46 30.80 -50.94
N ARG A 54 45.78 29.82 -51.54
CA ARG A 54 44.96 28.85 -50.81
C ARG A 54 45.85 27.88 -50.03
N GLN A 55 45.82 27.94 -48.70
CA GLN A 55 46.66 27.12 -47.82
C GLN A 55 45.82 26.32 -46.83
N ARG A 56 46.36 25.16 -46.43
CA ARG A 56 45.76 24.28 -45.41
C ARG A 56 46.09 24.80 -44.02
N VAL A 57 45.07 25.18 -43.25
CA VAL A 57 45.19 25.76 -41.90
C VAL A 57 44.60 24.80 -40.87
N ILE A 58 45.27 24.66 -39.73
CA ILE A 58 44.80 23.83 -38.61
C ILE A 58 43.83 24.64 -37.75
N LYS A 59 42.67 24.04 -37.49
CA LYS A 59 41.63 24.53 -36.59
C LYS A 59 41.46 23.55 -35.44
N TRP A 60 41.39 24.06 -34.22
CA TRP A 60 41.33 23.29 -32.98
C TRP A 60 39.93 23.30 -32.39
N THR A 61 39.46 22.15 -31.93
CA THR A 61 38.23 22.05 -31.13
C THR A 61 38.52 22.49 -29.69
N LEU A 62 37.49 22.83 -28.93
CA LEU A 62 37.65 23.16 -27.51
C LEU A 62 38.32 22.01 -26.73
N GLU A 63 37.95 20.76 -27.05
CA GLU A 63 38.56 19.56 -26.48
C GLU A 63 40.04 19.43 -26.85
N GLY A 64 40.41 19.67 -28.11
CA GLY A 64 41.81 19.69 -28.52
C GLY A 64 42.63 20.79 -27.86
N VAL A 65 42.05 21.98 -27.65
CA VAL A 65 42.69 23.05 -26.88
C VAL A 65 42.96 22.58 -25.44
N TYR A 66 41.98 21.95 -24.77
CA TYR A 66 42.17 21.41 -23.43
C TYR A 66 43.26 20.34 -23.37
N MET A 67 43.27 19.40 -24.32
CA MET A 67 44.30 18.36 -24.43
C MET A 67 45.71 18.97 -24.59
N LEU A 68 45.86 20.00 -25.45
CA LEU A 68 47.12 20.73 -25.59
C LEU A 68 47.60 21.35 -24.26
N GLY A 69 46.69 21.79 -23.40
CA GLY A 69 47.00 22.30 -22.06
C GLY A 69 47.70 21.29 -21.14
N PHE A 70 47.55 20.00 -21.40
CA PHE A 70 48.25 18.95 -20.64
C PHE A 70 49.70 18.75 -21.11
N PHE A 71 49.95 18.84 -22.42
CA PHE A 71 51.27 18.62 -23.01
C PHE A 71 52.17 19.86 -23.01
N ILE A 72 51.60 21.05 -23.16
CA ILE A 72 52.37 22.30 -23.23
C ILE A 72 53.00 22.63 -21.87
N LYS A 73 54.30 22.97 -21.89
CA LYS A 73 55.09 23.28 -20.69
C LYS A 73 55.05 24.75 -20.27
N SER A 74 54.20 25.58 -20.88
CA SER A 74 54.10 27.01 -20.59
C SER A 74 53.54 27.29 -19.19
N PRO A 75 53.83 28.46 -18.58
CA PRO A 75 53.29 28.82 -17.27
C PRO A 75 51.76 28.77 -17.22
N LYS A 76 51.09 29.20 -18.29
CA LYS A 76 49.62 29.22 -18.39
C LYS A 76 49.01 27.82 -18.53
N ALA A 77 49.69 26.91 -19.24
CA ALA A 77 49.30 25.50 -19.29
C ALA A 77 49.48 24.79 -17.93
N LYS A 78 50.54 25.12 -17.18
CA LYS A 78 50.73 24.63 -15.80
C LYS A 78 49.62 25.10 -14.86
N GLU A 79 49.23 26.37 -14.95
CA GLU A 79 48.12 26.92 -14.16
C GLU A 79 46.78 26.25 -14.51
N TYR A 80 46.52 26.04 -15.80
CA TYR A 80 45.36 25.30 -16.28
C TYR A 80 45.29 23.90 -15.66
N ARG A 81 46.38 23.11 -15.71
CA ARG A 81 46.42 21.77 -15.09
C ARG A 81 46.13 21.80 -13.59
N LYS A 82 46.64 22.79 -12.86
CA LYS A 82 46.33 22.96 -11.43
C LYS A 82 44.85 23.25 -11.19
N LYS A 83 44.23 24.08 -12.02
CA LYS A 83 42.79 24.39 -11.95
C LYS A 83 41.93 23.16 -12.24
N VAL A 84 42.27 22.40 -13.29
CA VAL A 84 41.55 21.16 -13.62
C VAL A 84 41.67 20.13 -12.50
N ALA A 85 42.87 19.93 -11.94
CA ALA A 85 43.08 19.01 -10.83
C ALA A 85 42.27 19.42 -9.58
N LYS A 86 42.17 20.72 -9.29
CA LYS A 86 41.35 21.24 -8.18
C LYS A 86 39.87 20.98 -8.42
N LEU A 87 39.35 21.30 -9.61
CA LEU A 87 37.96 21.08 -9.98
C LEU A 87 37.56 19.60 -9.91
N LEU A 88 38.41 18.70 -10.41
CA LEU A 88 38.17 17.25 -10.32
C LEU A 88 38.07 16.78 -8.86
N ARG A 89 38.92 17.29 -7.96
CA ARG A 89 38.85 16.98 -6.52
C ARG A 89 37.56 17.48 -5.88
N GLU A 90 37.19 18.74 -6.14
CA GLU A 90 35.98 19.36 -5.59
C GLU A 90 34.72 18.66 -6.09
N GLN A 91 34.64 18.36 -7.38
CA GLN A 91 33.51 17.64 -7.98
C GLN A 91 33.37 16.23 -7.42
N THR A 92 34.50 15.53 -7.24
CA THR A 92 34.53 14.19 -6.65
C THR A 92 34.04 14.23 -5.20
N GLN A 93 34.54 15.17 -4.40
CA GLN A 93 34.14 15.32 -3.00
C GLN A 93 32.66 15.72 -2.85
N ALA A 94 32.15 16.61 -3.72
CA ALA A 94 30.75 17.00 -3.74
C ALA A 94 29.83 15.83 -4.14
N ARG A 95 30.22 15.04 -5.15
CA ARG A 95 29.50 13.82 -5.55
C ARG A 95 29.46 12.79 -4.42
N PHE A 96 30.57 12.60 -3.70
CA PHE A 96 30.57 11.66 -2.56
C PHE A 96 29.71 12.14 -1.39
N LYS A 97 29.72 13.45 -1.07
CA LYS A 97 28.85 14.00 -0.02
C LYS A 97 27.37 13.82 -0.35
N THR A 98 26.97 14.20 -1.56
CA THR A 98 25.57 14.07 -2.01
C THR A 98 25.07 12.62 -1.99
N LEU A 99 25.87 11.68 -2.50
CA LEU A 99 25.54 10.25 -2.43
C LEU A 99 25.46 9.72 -0.99
N SER A 100 26.32 10.19 -0.09
CA SER A 100 26.27 9.82 1.33
C SER A 100 25.00 10.33 2.01
N ASP A 101 24.65 11.60 1.79
CA ASP A 101 23.47 12.23 2.37
C ASP A 101 22.17 11.57 1.87
N GLU A 102 22.13 11.22 0.58
CA GLU A 102 21.00 10.51 -0.02
C GLU A 102 20.83 9.10 0.56
N ASN A 103 21.91 8.35 0.78
CA ASN A 103 21.86 7.05 1.44
C ASN A 103 21.35 7.13 2.89
N LEU A 104 21.79 8.15 3.64
CA LEU A 104 21.30 8.38 5.01
C LEU A 104 19.80 8.68 5.04
N ARG A 105 19.32 9.50 4.10
CA ARG A 105 17.89 9.82 3.94
C ARG A 105 17.06 8.59 3.58
N LEU A 106 17.54 7.74 2.66
CA LEU A 106 16.86 6.51 2.29
C LEU A 106 16.78 5.51 3.46
N ASN A 107 17.86 5.39 4.24
CA ASN A 107 17.88 4.52 5.43
C ASN A 107 16.90 5.00 6.51
N SER A 108 16.82 6.31 6.76
CA SER A 108 15.88 6.85 7.76
C SER A 108 14.42 6.70 7.33
N LEU A 109 14.12 6.89 6.04
CA LEU A 109 12.78 6.66 5.46
C LEU A 109 12.37 5.19 5.56
N ASN A 110 13.26 4.27 5.18
CA ASN A 110 13.01 2.83 5.32
C ASN A 110 12.77 2.42 6.78
N HIS A 111 13.52 3.00 7.72
CA HIS A 111 13.34 2.73 9.15
C HIS A 111 11.96 3.20 9.65
N HIS A 112 11.53 4.42 9.29
CA HIS A 112 10.22 4.96 9.67
C HIS A 112 9.08 4.14 9.07
N GLN A 113 9.16 3.75 7.80
CA GLN A 113 8.15 2.91 7.16
C GLN A 113 8.03 1.56 7.87
N LYS A 114 9.16 0.89 8.15
CA LYS A 114 9.18 -0.40 8.85
C LYS A 114 8.56 -0.32 10.25
N ILE A 115 8.84 0.76 11.01
CA ILE A 115 8.24 0.99 12.33
C ILE A 115 6.73 1.22 12.21
N GLY A 116 6.30 2.04 11.25
CA GLY A 116 4.88 2.33 11.00
C GLY A 116 4.08 1.06 10.71
N TYR A 117 4.54 0.23 9.78
CA TYR A 117 3.88 -1.04 9.45
C TYR A 117 3.84 -2.01 10.63
N LYS A 118 4.92 -2.10 11.43
CA LYS A 118 4.97 -2.97 12.61
C LYS A 118 3.95 -2.53 13.67
N SER A 119 3.83 -1.23 13.91
CA SER A 119 2.86 -0.66 14.86
C SER A 119 1.42 -0.92 14.42
N GLN A 120 1.11 -0.71 13.14
CA GLN A 120 -0.23 -1.00 12.58
C GLN A 120 -0.61 -2.48 12.72
N LEU A 121 0.33 -3.40 12.45
CA LEU A 121 0.09 -4.84 12.63
C LEU A 121 -0.21 -5.19 14.10
N ALA A 122 0.53 -4.60 15.04
CA ALA A 122 0.32 -4.83 16.47
C ALA A 122 -1.07 -4.37 16.92
N GLN A 123 -1.49 -3.17 16.50
CA GLN A 123 -2.82 -2.64 16.79
C GLN A 123 -3.94 -3.51 16.19
N GLN A 124 -3.77 -4.01 14.97
CA GLN A 124 -4.74 -4.93 14.37
C GLN A 124 -4.82 -6.25 15.15
N LYS A 125 -3.67 -6.82 15.54
CA LYS A 125 -3.63 -8.06 16.32
C LYS A 125 -4.38 -7.91 17.64
N GLU A 126 -4.11 -6.85 18.39
CA GLU A 126 -4.79 -6.54 19.65
C GLU A 126 -6.31 -6.40 19.46
N LYS A 127 -6.74 -5.69 18.40
CA LYS A 127 -8.16 -5.56 18.06
C LYS A 127 -8.84 -6.91 17.82
N TYR A 128 -8.19 -7.82 17.10
CA TYR A 128 -8.76 -9.15 16.85
C TYR A 128 -8.73 -10.05 18.09
N GLU A 129 -7.67 -10.00 18.89
CA GLU A 129 -7.60 -10.73 20.16
C GLU A 129 -8.72 -10.31 21.12
N ASN A 130 -9.00 -9.00 21.24
CA ASN A 130 -10.10 -8.50 22.05
C ASN A 130 -11.48 -8.94 21.54
N LYS A 131 -11.67 -8.96 20.21
CA LYS A 131 -12.91 -9.51 19.61
C LYS A 131 -13.09 -10.99 19.89
N ILE A 132 -12.01 -11.78 19.79
CA ILE A 132 -12.04 -13.22 20.07
C ILE A 132 -12.41 -13.46 21.54
N LYS A 133 -11.79 -12.74 22.48
CA LYS A 133 -12.12 -12.83 23.91
C LYS A 133 -13.58 -12.51 24.19
N ALA A 134 -14.12 -11.44 23.59
CA ALA A 134 -15.53 -11.08 23.74
C ALA A 134 -16.48 -12.17 23.21
N LEU A 135 -16.19 -12.73 22.03
CA LEU A 135 -16.98 -13.82 21.45
C LEU A 135 -16.91 -15.10 22.29
N GLN A 136 -15.75 -15.43 22.86
CA GLN A 136 -15.59 -16.55 23.78
C GLN A 136 -16.43 -16.35 25.05
N TYR A 137 -16.39 -15.16 25.64
CA TYR A 137 -17.22 -14.81 26.79
C TYR A 137 -18.72 -14.93 26.48
N ASP A 138 -19.17 -14.41 25.34
CA ASP A 138 -20.57 -14.52 24.91
C ASP A 138 -20.99 -15.98 24.68
N LEU A 139 -20.09 -16.81 24.14
CA LEU A 139 -20.32 -18.24 23.96
C LEU A 139 -20.44 -18.99 25.29
N GLU A 140 -19.54 -18.72 26.24
CA GLU A 140 -19.59 -19.31 27.58
C GLU A 140 -20.87 -18.90 28.31
N LYS A 141 -21.21 -17.61 28.28
CA LYS A 141 -22.44 -17.09 28.91
C LYS A 141 -23.70 -17.64 28.26
N LYS A 142 -23.73 -17.79 26.93
CA LYS A 142 -24.85 -18.45 26.21
C LYS A 142 -24.99 -19.93 26.57
N LYS A 143 -23.88 -20.65 26.78
CA LYS A 143 -23.92 -22.04 27.25
C LYS A 143 -24.48 -22.14 28.67
N GLU A 144 -24.10 -21.24 29.58
CA GLU A 144 -24.65 -21.20 30.95
C GLU A 144 -26.14 -20.82 31.01
N LEU A 145 -26.60 -19.95 30.10
CA LEU A 145 -28.01 -19.53 30.00
C LEU A 145 -28.98 -20.63 29.50
N SER A 146 -28.47 -21.79 29.06
CA SER A 146 -29.29 -22.78 28.34
C SER A 146 -30.14 -23.71 29.21
N PHE A 147 -29.97 -23.76 30.55
CA PHE A 147 -30.79 -24.67 31.40
C PHE A 147 -31.28 -24.11 32.75
N LYS A 148 -30.95 -22.86 33.13
CA LYS A 148 -31.34 -22.30 34.45
C LYS A 148 -32.22 -21.04 34.40
N ARG A 149 -32.49 -20.47 33.23
CA ARG A 149 -33.31 -19.25 33.13
C ARG A 149 -34.79 -19.56 32.91
N LYS A 150 -35.67 -18.72 33.44
CA LYS A 150 -37.10 -18.73 33.07
C LYS A 150 -37.22 -18.35 31.59
N LEU A 151 -38.01 -19.14 30.85
CA LEU A 151 -38.40 -18.84 29.46
C LEU A 151 -39.20 -17.52 29.42
N SER A 152 -38.96 -16.71 28.40
CA SER A 152 -39.85 -15.59 28.08
C SER A 152 -41.22 -16.10 27.62
N LYS A 153 -42.22 -15.21 27.53
CA LYS A 153 -43.55 -15.59 27.04
C LYS A 153 -43.51 -16.11 25.59
N GLU A 154 -42.67 -15.51 24.76
CA GLU A 154 -42.47 -15.87 23.35
C GLU A 154 -41.74 -17.20 23.23
N GLU A 155 -40.70 -17.42 24.02
CA GLU A 155 -39.94 -18.67 24.01
C GLU A 155 -40.77 -19.86 24.49
N LEU A 156 -41.61 -19.67 25.51
CA LEU A 156 -42.56 -20.68 25.97
C LEU A 156 -43.60 -21.00 24.90
N LEU A 157 -44.06 -19.99 24.16
CA LEU A 157 -45.01 -20.17 23.06
C LEU A 157 -44.40 -21.02 21.94
N GLU A 158 -43.20 -20.68 21.49
CA GLU A 158 -42.49 -21.45 20.45
C GLU A 158 -42.20 -22.88 20.90
N LEU A 159 -41.80 -23.08 22.16
CA LEU A 159 -41.62 -24.41 22.74
C LEU A 159 -42.92 -25.24 22.67
N ARG A 160 -44.09 -24.66 22.97
CA ARG A 160 -45.38 -25.35 22.88
C ARG A 160 -45.69 -25.81 21.46
N LYS A 161 -45.44 -24.96 20.47
CA LYS A 161 -45.64 -25.29 19.05
C LYS A 161 -44.75 -26.47 18.64
N ILE A 162 -43.46 -26.41 18.96
CA ILE A 162 -42.48 -27.45 18.63
C ILE A 162 -42.86 -28.79 19.28
N LEU A 163 -43.17 -28.77 20.58
CA LEU A 163 -43.56 -29.99 21.31
C LEU A 163 -44.82 -30.64 20.72
N ALA A 164 -45.83 -29.84 20.36
CA ALA A 164 -47.07 -30.37 19.79
C ALA A 164 -46.88 -30.91 18.37
N LYS A 165 -46.13 -30.18 17.52
CA LYS A 165 -45.94 -30.51 16.11
C LYS A 165 -44.99 -31.69 15.89
N ASP A 166 -43.85 -31.67 16.57
CA ASP A 166 -42.76 -32.60 16.26
C ASP A 166 -42.77 -33.81 17.20
N TYR A 167 -43.36 -33.68 18.39
CA TYR A 167 -43.31 -34.73 19.43
C TYR A 167 -44.69 -35.20 19.90
N ASN A 168 -45.79 -34.62 19.42
CA ASN A 168 -47.16 -34.88 19.92
C ASN A 168 -47.29 -34.69 21.45
N MET A 169 -46.52 -33.76 22.02
CA MET A 169 -46.48 -33.47 23.46
C MET A 169 -47.15 -32.14 23.78
N LEU A 170 -47.81 -32.09 24.93
CA LEU A 170 -48.47 -30.88 25.44
C LEU A 170 -47.76 -30.34 26.67
N CYS A 171 -47.65 -29.01 26.75
CA CYS A 171 -47.07 -28.31 27.89
C CYS A 171 -48.07 -27.29 28.46
N PHE A 172 -48.40 -27.45 29.74
CA PHE A 172 -49.35 -26.60 30.45
C PHE A 172 -48.66 -25.93 31.64
N LYS A 173 -49.07 -24.69 31.94
CA LYS A 173 -48.90 -24.12 33.28
C LYS A 173 -49.89 -24.79 34.23
N GLU A 174 -49.56 -24.77 35.51
CA GLU A 174 -50.39 -25.35 36.57
C GLU A 174 -51.86 -24.87 36.49
N TRP A 175 -52.08 -23.56 36.43
CA TRP A 175 -53.45 -23.01 36.31
C TRP A 175 -54.15 -23.37 34.99
N GLU A 176 -53.43 -23.56 33.88
CA GLU A 176 -54.02 -23.99 32.60
C GLU A 176 -54.48 -25.46 32.69
N PHE A 177 -53.71 -26.28 33.42
CA PHE A 177 -54.05 -27.67 33.69
C PHE A 177 -55.27 -27.79 34.60
N GLU A 178 -55.36 -26.97 35.66
CA GLU A 178 -56.53 -26.92 36.53
C GLU A 178 -57.81 -26.60 35.74
N PHE A 179 -57.75 -25.60 34.86
CA PHE A 179 -58.87 -25.23 34.00
C PHE A 179 -59.25 -26.34 33.00
N LEU A 180 -58.24 -27.05 32.47
CA LEU A 180 -58.47 -28.21 31.62
C LEU A 180 -59.17 -29.34 32.38
N ALA A 181 -58.74 -29.61 33.61
CA ALA A 181 -59.31 -30.64 34.48
C ALA A 181 -60.77 -30.32 34.83
N GLU A 182 -61.11 -29.07 35.14
CA GLU A 182 -62.49 -28.63 35.37
C GLU A 182 -63.37 -28.88 34.13
N LYS A 183 -62.88 -28.53 32.94
CA LYS A 183 -63.61 -28.80 31.68
C LYS A 183 -63.81 -30.29 31.42
N ILE A 184 -62.83 -31.12 31.75
CA ILE A 184 -62.95 -32.57 31.65
C ILE A 184 -64.05 -33.08 32.60
N ALA A 185 -64.06 -32.62 33.85
CA ALA A 185 -65.06 -33.01 34.84
C ALA A 185 -66.49 -32.62 34.42
N LEU A 186 -66.66 -31.45 33.80
CA LEU A 186 -67.94 -31.03 33.23
C LEU A 186 -68.34 -31.91 32.04
N GLU A 187 -67.42 -32.23 31.14
CA GLU A 187 -67.70 -33.07 29.95
C GLU A 187 -68.01 -34.52 30.34
N SER A 188 -67.39 -35.04 31.41
CA SER A 188 -67.63 -36.40 31.92
C SER A 188 -69.00 -36.58 32.58
N THR A 189 -69.79 -35.51 32.73
CA THR A 189 -71.22 -35.64 33.08
C THR A 189 -72.04 -36.20 31.92
N LYS A 190 -71.52 -36.12 30.68
CA LYS A 190 -72.21 -36.52 29.44
C LYS A 190 -71.59 -37.74 28.75
N MET A 191 -70.41 -38.19 29.19
CA MET A 191 -69.67 -39.32 28.63
C MET A 191 -68.74 -39.92 29.69
N THR A 192 -68.04 -41.01 29.38
CA THR A 192 -67.07 -41.57 30.32
C THR A 192 -65.92 -40.59 30.60
N THR A 193 -65.37 -40.64 31.82
CA THR A 193 -64.25 -39.79 32.22
C THR A 193 -63.04 -39.96 31.29
N TRP A 194 -62.75 -41.19 30.85
CA TRP A 194 -61.66 -41.47 29.92
C TRP A 194 -61.88 -40.81 28.56
N ASP A 195 -63.08 -40.93 27.99
CA ASP A 195 -63.40 -40.32 26.69
C ASP A 195 -63.34 -38.80 26.77
N ALA A 196 -63.80 -38.20 27.87
CA ALA A 196 -63.69 -36.77 28.12
C ALA A 196 -62.23 -36.30 28.18
N VAL A 197 -61.36 -37.02 28.90
CA VAL A 197 -59.92 -36.74 28.97
C VAL A 197 -59.28 -36.80 27.58
N VAL A 198 -59.47 -37.91 26.87
CA VAL A 198 -58.86 -38.13 25.54
C VAL A 198 -59.34 -37.06 24.56
N LYS A 199 -60.64 -36.75 24.56
CA LYS A 199 -61.22 -35.72 23.70
C LYS A 199 -60.57 -34.36 23.94
N LYS A 200 -60.43 -33.93 25.20
CA LYS A 200 -59.86 -32.61 25.54
C LYS A 200 -58.38 -32.53 25.22
N LEU A 201 -57.60 -33.57 25.54
CA LEU A 201 -56.17 -33.58 25.20
C LEU A 201 -55.94 -33.56 23.69
N LYS A 202 -56.72 -34.31 22.90
CA LYS A 202 -56.64 -34.26 21.44
C LYS A 202 -57.00 -32.89 20.87
N GLN A 203 -58.03 -32.24 21.41
CA GLN A 203 -58.40 -30.87 21.02
C GLN A 203 -57.29 -29.86 21.33
N SER A 204 -56.67 -29.97 22.51
CA SER A 204 -55.51 -29.13 22.86
C SER A 204 -54.33 -29.38 21.94
N LEU A 205 -54.03 -30.64 21.61
CA LEU A 205 -52.94 -31.00 20.72
C LEU A 205 -53.17 -30.43 19.32
N ASP A 206 -54.36 -30.63 18.76
CA ASP A 206 -54.74 -30.11 17.45
C ASP A 206 -54.63 -28.58 17.38
N TYR A 207 -55.08 -27.88 18.44
CA TYR A 207 -54.93 -26.43 18.52
C TYR A 207 -53.47 -25.99 18.44
N TRP A 208 -52.57 -26.63 19.20
CA TRP A 208 -51.15 -26.26 19.21
C TRP A 208 -50.40 -26.66 17.94
N GLN A 209 -50.77 -27.77 17.30
CA GLN A 209 -50.23 -28.17 16.00
C GLN A 209 -50.59 -27.17 14.90
N ASN A 210 -51.79 -26.61 14.97
CA ASN A 210 -52.34 -25.68 13.98
C ASN A 210 -52.48 -24.26 14.54
N TYR A 211 -51.59 -23.87 15.47
CA TYR A 211 -51.72 -22.65 16.28
C TYR A 211 -51.93 -21.38 15.44
N GLU A 212 -51.11 -21.19 14.41
CA GLU A 212 -51.19 -20.00 13.54
C GLU A 212 -52.55 -19.89 12.84
N GLU A 213 -53.08 -21.02 12.35
CA GLU A 213 -54.38 -21.06 11.68
C GLU A 213 -55.53 -20.74 12.64
N TYR A 214 -55.47 -21.27 13.87
CA TYR A 214 -56.48 -21.00 14.88
C TYR A 214 -56.42 -19.55 15.37
N GLU A 215 -55.25 -19.00 15.65
CA GLU A 215 -55.08 -17.60 16.03
C GLU A 215 -55.58 -16.65 14.94
N GLU A 216 -55.31 -16.95 13.67
CA GLU A 216 -55.81 -16.15 12.56
C GLU A 216 -57.34 -16.19 12.47
N LYS A 217 -57.95 -17.37 12.66
CA LYS A 217 -59.42 -17.53 12.74
C LYS A 217 -60.00 -16.70 13.88
N TRP A 218 -59.43 -16.77 15.09
CA TRP A 218 -59.89 -16.01 16.26
C TRP A 218 -59.75 -14.50 16.05
N ARG A 219 -58.63 -14.03 15.48
CA ARG A 219 -58.43 -12.61 15.15
C ARG A 219 -59.48 -12.09 14.17
N LYS A 220 -59.92 -12.90 13.20
CA LYS A 220 -60.97 -12.53 12.25
C LYS A 220 -62.35 -12.45 12.91
N ILE A 221 -62.64 -13.32 13.87
CA ILE A 221 -63.91 -13.33 14.60
C ILE A 221 -64.00 -12.13 15.55
N LEU A 222 -62.94 -11.82 16.29
CA LEU A 222 -62.91 -10.74 17.28
C LEU A 222 -62.86 -9.33 16.69
N ARG A 223 -62.64 -9.20 15.37
CA ARG A 223 -62.68 -7.91 14.65
C ARG A 223 -64.06 -7.57 14.08
N ARG A 224 -65.04 -8.47 14.18
CA ARG A 224 -66.45 -8.23 13.86
C ARG A 224 -67.20 -7.85 15.14
#